data_AF-A0A7X8JWX9-F1
#
_entry.id   AF-A0A7X8JWX9-F1
#
_cell.length_a   1.000
_cell.length_b   1.000
_cell.length_c   1.000
_cell.angle_alpha   90.00
_cell.angle_beta   90.00
_cell.angle_gamma   90.00
#
_symmetry.space_group_name_H-M   'P 1'
#
loop_
_entity.id
_entity.type
_entity.pdbx_description
1 polymer ?
#
loop_
_entity_poly.entity_id
_entity_poly.type
_entity_poly.pdbx_seq_one_letter_code
_entity_poly.pdbx_strand_id
1 'polypeptide(L)'
;MKKAVCLALILCILTSITSCTGYKKLSEIKATDYFSGIECSIPLSIPSGAMTSEFLHTDDDIDEIKARLDKISSKEGSFTVQYLPYNALLIVYTKDSKNALYLFQEYQLGQHYQSKYSHQYRFSDFSAYLTMSLQIGKVGLKSQRLEGIPIPHHLLRDEFTGSYYDYLEDEYVVNGSIEEFYEFYQMFQNYYSEYSINIEKEDNTLILKNLPVNIKYINPEGNIDHKIEQILLKEFRINFSKNDNSEPVVTFSYIIT
;
A
#
# COMPACT_ATOMS: atom_id res chain seq x y z
N MET A 1 -38.32 -25.64 33.41
CA MET A 1 -38.31 -24.91 32.13
C MET A 1 -37.34 -23.73 32.08
N LYS A 2 -37.25 -22.85 33.10
CA LYS A 2 -36.33 -21.68 33.07
C LYS A 2 -34.83 -22.02 32.91
N LYS A 3 -34.35 -23.14 33.47
CA LYS A 3 -32.93 -23.56 33.38
C LYS A 3 -32.50 -24.06 31.99
N ALA A 4 -33.41 -24.68 31.23
CA ALA A 4 -33.13 -25.17 29.88
C ALA A 4 -33.05 -24.03 28.85
N VAL A 5 -33.88 -22.98 29.04
CA VAL A 5 -33.86 -21.78 28.19
C VAL A 5 -32.58 -20.98 28.40
N CYS A 6 -32.09 -20.86 29.64
CA CYS A 6 -30.80 -20.22 29.91
C CYS A 6 -29.61 -20.99 29.30
N LEU A 7 -29.63 -22.33 29.34
CA LEU A 7 -28.57 -23.13 28.75
C LEU A 7 -28.53 -22.99 27.22
N ALA A 8 -29.69 -22.95 26.57
CA ALA A 8 -29.80 -22.72 25.13
C ALA A 8 -29.35 -21.31 24.73
N LEU A 9 -29.65 -20.28 25.54
CA LEU A 9 -29.18 -18.91 25.32
C LEU A 9 -27.66 -18.80 25.45
N ILE A 10 -27.05 -19.45 26.44
CA ILE A 10 -25.58 -19.50 26.61
C ILE A 10 -24.93 -20.26 25.44
N LEU A 11 -25.54 -21.36 24.97
CA LEU A 11 -25.05 -22.09 23.80
C LEU A 11 -25.13 -21.24 22.53
N CYS A 12 -26.23 -20.52 22.32
CA CYS A 12 -26.38 -19.60 21.19
C CYS A 12 -25.33 -18.47 21.24
N ILE A 13 -25.08 -17.90 22.42
CA ILE A 13 -24.03 -16.88 22.59
C ILE A 13 -22.64 -17.48 22.31
N LEU A 14 -22.36 -18.72 22.74
CA LEU A 14 -21.11 -19.42 22.42
C LEU A 14 -20.96 -19.77 20.93
N THR A 15 -22.04 -20.09 20.22
CA THR A 15 -22.01 -20.25 18.75
C THR A 15 -21.81 -18.92 18.02
N SER A 16 -22.26 -17.80 18.60
CA SER A 16 -22.01 -16.46 18.06
C SER A 16 -20.57 -15.98 18.31
N ILE A 17 -19.99 -16.33 19.46
CA ILE A 17 -18.62 -15.96 19.85
C ILE A 17 -17.56 -16.81 19.12
N THR A 18 -17.94 -17.99 18.60
CA THR A 18 -17.03 -18.83 17.80
C THR A 18 -16.95 -18.43 16.32
N SER A 19 -17.62 -17.35 15.90
CA SER A 19 -17.27 -16.64 14.67
C SER A 19 -16.02 -15.77 14.87
N CYS A 20 -14.93 -16.37 15.36
CA CYS A 20 -13.61 -15.85 15.07
C CYS A 20 -13.53 -15.79 13.54
N THR A 21 -13.50 -14.57 13.01
CA THR A 21 -13.53 -14.24 11.59
C THR A 21 -12.37 -14.92 10.87
N GLY A 22 -12.62 -16.15 10.43
CA GLY A 22 -11.68 -16.93 9.64
C GLY A 22 -11.51 -16.31 8.26
N TYR A 23 -10.41 -16.66 7.62
CA TYR A 23 -10.12 -16.35 6.24
C TYR A 23 -11.32 -16.54 5.30
N LYS A 24 -11.60 -15.54 4.48
CA LYS A 24 -12.66 -15.61 3.48
C LYS A 24 -12.04 -15.96 2.13
N LYS A 25 -12.62 -16.94 1.43
CA LYS A 25 -12.26 -17.22 0.04
C LYS A 25 -12.58 -15.98 -0.81
N LEU A 26 -11.62 -15.54 -1.60
CA LEU A 26 -11.80 -14.43 -2.53
C LEU A 26 -11.96 -14.97 -3.94
N SER A 27 -12.95 -14.48 -4.67
CA SER A 27 -13.15 -14.79 -6.09
C SER A 27 -12.44 -13.80 -7.02
N GLU A 28 -12.05 -12.65 -6.48
CA GLU A 28 -11.45 -11.52 -7.19
C GLU A 28 -10.53 -10.74 -6.25
N ILE A 29 -9.55 -10.06 -6.85
CA ILE A 29 -8.71 -9.05 -6.17
C ILE A 29 -9.19 -7.67 -6.60
N LYS A 30 -9.25 -6.75 -5.62
CA LYS A 30 -9.81 -5.41 -5.82
C LYS A 30 -9.05 -4.38 -5.01
N ALA A 31 -8.76 -3.25 -5.65
CA ALA A 31 -8.15 -2.07 -5.05
C ALA A 31 -8.55 -0.83 -5.86
N THR A 32 -8.63 0.34 -5.19
CA THR A 32 -8.79 1.63 -5.87
C THR A 32 -7.44 2.32 -5.90
N ASP A 33 -7.02 2.75 -7.08
CA ASP A 33 -5.79 3.52 -7.25
C ASP A 33 -6.05 4.97 -6.82
N TYR A 34 -5.27 5.46 -5.87
CA TYR A 34 -5.41 6.79 -5.29
C TYR A 34 -5.24 7.89 -6.34
N PHE A 35 -4.30 7.70 -7.28
CA PHE A 35 -3.91 8.73 -8.23
C PHE A 35 -4.94 8.90 -9.36
N SER A 36 -5.38 7.81 -9.98
CA SER A 36 -6.37 7.86 -11.05
C SER A 36 -7.82 7.81 -10.57
N GLY A 37 -8.07 7.34 -9.35
CA GLY A 37 -9.40 7.01 -8.82
C GLY A 37 -10.03 5.77 -9.47
N ILE A 38 -9.28 5.01 -10.28
CA ILE A 38 -9.77 3.82 -10.94
C ILE A 38 -9.87 2.68 -9.93
N GLU A 39 -11.01 2.00 -9.90
CA GLU A 39 -11.17 0.72 -9.20
C GLU A 39 -10.77 -0.43 -10.15
N CYS A 40 -9.73 -1.16 -9.77
CA CYS A 40 -9.34 -2.40 -10.42
C CYS A 40 -10.05 -3.57 -9.77
N SER A 41 -10.53 -4.49 -10.61
CA SER A 41 -11.24 -5.69 -10.20
C SER A 41 -10.86 -6.83 -11.13
N ILE A 42 -10.04 -7.77 -10.67
CA ILE A 42 -9.55 -8.90 -11.48
C ILE A 42 -10.09 -10.20 -10.88
N PRO A 43 -10.73 -11.10 -11.67
CA PRO A 43 -11.30 -12.36 -11.18
C PRO A 43 -10.23 -13.42 -10.87
N LEU A 44 -9.40 -13.14 -9.87
CA LEU A 44 -8.39 -14.04 -9.33
C LEU A 44 -8.92 -14.75 -8.08
N SER A 45 -9.24 -16.03 -8.22
CA SER A 45 -9.68 -16.85 -7.07
C SER A 45 -8.53 -17.16 -6.12
N ILE A 46 -8.53 -16.60 -4.92
CA ILE A 46 -7.52 -16.84 -3.90
C ILE A 46 -8.15 -17.62 -2.73
N PRO A 47 -7.48 -18.64 -2.17
CA PRO A 47 -8.02 -19.47 -1.09
C PRO A 47 -8.47 -18.67 0.13
N SER A 48 -7.84 -17.54 0.37
CA SER A 48 -8.02 -16.75 1.58
C SER A 48 -7.64 -15.29 1.39
N GLY A 49 -8.40 -14.37 1.97
CA GLY A 49 -7.95 -13.01 2.20
C GLY A 49 -8.57 -12.36 3.44
N ALA A 50 -8.05 -11.20 3.80
CA ALA A 50 -8.61 -10.36 4.86
C ALA A 50 -9.94 -9.72 4.42
N MET A 51 -10.60 -9.00 5.34
CA MET A 51 -11.89 -8.34 5.06
C MET A 51 -11.78 -7.28 3.95
N THR A 52 -10.62 -6.65 3.78
CA THR A 52 -10.28 -5.87 2.60
C THR A 52 -9.51 -6.79 1.65
N SER A 53 -9.94 -6.90 0.40
CA SER A 53 -9.37 -7.77 -0.66
C SER A 53 -7.92 -7.47 -1.04
N GLU A 54 -7.23 -6.67 -0.22
CA GLU A 54 -5.85 -6.26 -0.37
C GLU A 54 -4.90 -7.32 0.18
N PHE A 55 -5.27 -8.08 1.22
CA PHE A 55 -4.39 -9.09 1.82
C PHE A 55 -4.83 -10.49 1.41
N LEU A 56 -3.94 -11.22 0.76
CA LEU A 56 -4.21 -12.44 -0.01
C LEU A 56 -3.30 -13.57 0.49
N HIS A 57 -3.85 -14.72 0.86
CA HIS A 57 -3.09 -15.85 1.38
C HIS A 57 -3.36 -17.06 0.49
N THR A 58 -2.29 -17.71 0.03
CA THR A 58 -2.35 -18.75 -1.01
C THR A 58 -1.13 -19.66 -0.94
N ASP A 59 -1.25 -20.87 -1.47
CA ASP A 59 -0.10 -21.76 -1.64
C ASP A 59 0.64 -21.48 -2.96
N ASP A 60 0.00 -20.73 -3.87
CA ASP A 60 0.57 -20.32 -5.14
C ASP A 60 1.77 -19.35 -4.94
N ASP A 61 2.90 -19.65 -5.56
CA ASP A 61 4.04 -18.73 -5.61
C ASP A 61 3.80 -17.56 -6.59
N ILE A 62 4.73 -16.59 -6.63
CA ILE A 62 4.56 -15.37 -7.43
C ILE A 62 4.50 -15.66 -8.93
N ASP A 63 5.18 -16.72 -9.39
CA ASP A 63 5.20 -17.13 -10.80
C ASP A 63 3.88 -17.79 -11.18
N GLU A 64 3.33 -18.62 -10.31
CA GLU A 64 2.00 -19.22 -10.46
C GLU A 64 0.91 -18.14 -10.47
N ILE A 65 0.98 -17.17 -9.56
CA ILE A 65 0.08 -16.02 -9.54
C ILE A 65 0.19 -15.21 -10.84
N LYS A 66 1.41 -14.91 -11.29
CA LYS A 66 1.61 -14.19 -12.55
C LYS A 66 1.03 -14.93 -13.74
N ALA A 67 1.28 -16.24 -13.86
CA ALA A 67 0.76 -17.05 -14.96
C ALA A 67 -0.77 -17.06 -15.01
N ARG A 68 -1.42 -17.07 -13.82
CA ARG A 68 -2.87 -16.96 -13.72
C ARG A 68 -3.37 -15.57 -14.14
N LEU A 69 -2.70 -14.51 -13.70
CA LEU A 69 -3.03 -13.13 -14.08
C LEU A 69 -2.82 -12.89 -15.58
N ASP A 70 -1.73 -13.37 -16.18
CA ASP A 70 -1.47 -13.28 -17.61
C ASP A 70 -2.58 -13.97 -18.43
N LYS A 71 -3.05 -15.14 -17.98
CA LYS A 71 -4.16 -15.87 -18.61
C LYS A 71 -5.50 -15.11 -18.52
N ILE A 72 -5.71 -14.34 -17.47
CA ILE A 72 -6.90 -13.49 -17.32
C ILE A 72 -6.75 -12.26 -18.22
N SER A 73 -5.60 -11.58 -18.16
CA SER A 73 -5.23 -10.44 -19.01
C SER A 73 -5.40 -10.75 -20.49
N SER A 74 -4.94 -11.92 -20.97
CA SER A 74 -5.07 -12.31 -22.38
C SER A 74 -6.52 -12.46 -22.85
N LYS A 75 -7.47 -12.64 -21.93
CA LYS A 75 -8.90 -12.79 -22.25
C LYS A 75 -9.66 -11.48 -22.14
N GLU A 76 -9.38 -10.70 -21.11
CA GLU A 76 -10.11 -9.45 -20.82
C GLU A 76 -9.51 -8.25 -21.55
N GLY A 77 -8.18 -8.23 -21.74
CA GLY A 77 -7.45 -7.13 -22.37
C GLY A 77 -7.43 -5.83 -21.55
N SER A 78 -7.91 -5.85 -20.30
CA SER A 78 -8.05 -4.68 -19.42
C SER A 78 -6.81 -4.36 -18.59
N PHE A 79 -5.80 -5.24 -18.58
CA PHE A 79 -4.55 -5.00 -17.84
C PHE A 79 -3.38 -5.80 -18.41
N THR A 80 -2.16 -5.44 -18.01
CA THR A 80 -0.93 -6.22 -18.25
C THR A 80 -0.19 -6.46 -16.95
N VAL A 81 0.66 -7.48 -16.92
CA VAL A 81 1.41 -7.90 -15.73
C VAL A 81 2.90 -7.98 -16.04
N GLN A 82 3.71 -7.31 -15.23
CA GLN A 82 5.16 -7.26 -15.39
C GLN A 82 5.84 -7.66 -14.08
N TYR A 83 7.00 -8.30 -14.16
CA TYR A 83 7.81 -8.52 -12.96
C TYR A 83 8.43 -7.20 -12.51
N LEU A 84 8.43 -7.01 -11.19
CA LEU A 84 9.27 -6.04 -10.51
C LEU A 84 10.37 -6.79 -9.74
N PRO A 85 11.46 -6.10 -9.34
CA PRO A 85 12.43 -6.66 -8.40
C PRO A 85 11.77 -7.15 -7.09
N TYR A 86 12.46 -8.05 -6.39
CA TYR A 86 12.10 -8.53 -5.05
C TYR A 86 10.73 -9.25 -4.96
N ASN A 87 10.44 -10.15 -5.92
CA ASN A 87 9.23 -10.99 -5.96
C ASN A 87 7.92 -10.18 -5.92
N ALA A 88 7.91 -9.07 -6.67
CA ALA A 88 6.73 -8.25 -6.86
C ALA A 88 6.27 -8.26 -8.32
N LEU A 89 5.01 -7.94 -8.55
CA LEU A 89 4.42 -7.75 -9.88
C LEU A 89 3.84 -6.34 -9.97
N LEU A 90 4.10 -5.69 -11.10
CA LEU A 90 3.39 -4.50 -11.54
C LEU A 90 2.20 -4.93 -12.38
N ILE A 91 1.01 -4.46 -12.00
CA ILE A 91 -0.21 -4.60 -12.78
C ILE A 91 -0.56 -3.21 -13.34
N VAL A 92 -0.50 -3.07 -14.65
CA VAL A 92 -0.94 -1.86 -15.35
C VAL A 92 -2.36 -2.11 -15.82
N TYR A 93 -3.33 -1.49 -15.15
CA TYR A 93 -4.75 -1.61 -15.47
C TYR A 93 -5.19 -0.42 -16.31
N THR A 94 -5.92 -0.67 -17.39
CA THR A 94 -6.41 0.37 -18.30
C THR A 94 -7.93 0.38 -18.32
N LYS A 95 -8.51 1.54 -18.02
CA LYS A 95 -9.96 1.77 -18.04
C LYS A 95 -10.25 3.15 -18.61
N ASP A 96 -11.18 3.23 -19.56
CA ASP A 96 -11.59 4.49 -20.19
C ASP A 96 -10.42 5.31 -20.75
N SER A 97 -9.43 4.63 -21.34
CA SER A 97 -8.16 5.21 -21.87
C SER A 97 -7.24 5.85 -20.82
N LYS A 98 -7.48 5.60 -19.53
CA LYS A 98 -6.60 5.97 -18.42
C LYS A 98 -5.95 4.74 -17.83
N ASN A 99 -4.76 4.93 -17.27
CA ASN A 99 -4.01 3.88 -16.62
C ASN A 99 -4.06 4.02 -15.10
N ALA A 100 -3.93 2.89 -14.42
CA ALA A 100 -3.73 2.78 -12.98
C ALA A 100 -2.66 1.71 -12.72
N LEU A 101 -1.77 2.00 -11.79
CA LEU A 101 -0.67 1.13 -11.41
C LEU A 101 -0.99 0.45 -10.08
N TYR A 102 -0.94 -0.88 -10.08
CA TYR A 102 -1.09 -1.67 -8.87
C TYR A 102 0.15 -2.52 -8.64
N LEU A 103 0.45 -2.69 -7.36
CA LEU A 103 1.51 -3.52 -6.85
C LEU A 103 0.92 -4.79 -6.25
N PHE A 104 1.43 -5.93 -6.71
CA PHE A 104 1.18 -7.21 -6.09
C PHE A 104 2.51 -7.71 -5.53
N GLN A 105 2.67 -7.72 -4.20
CA GLN A 105 3.95 -8.07 -3.57
C GLN A 105 3.77 -8.99 -2.39
N GLU A 106 4.76 -9.85 -2.16
CA GLU A 106 4.78 -10.70 -0.98
C GLU A 106 5.00 -9.86 0.28
N TYR A 107 4.34 -10.25 1.37
CA TYR A 107 4.56 -9.69 2.70
C TYR A 107 4.52 -10.82 3.71
N GLN A 108 5.06 -10.58 4.90
CA GLN A 108 5.00 -11.50 6.03
C GLN A 108 4.19 -10.83 7.12
N LEU A 109 3.25 -11.56 7.71
CA LEU A 109 2.72 -11.18 9.01
C LEU A 109 3.82 -11.40 10.07
N GLY A 110 3.87 -10.52 11.07
CA GLY A 110 4.93 -10.53 12.09
C GLY A 110 5.15 -11.90 12.74
N GLN A 111 6.31 -12.07 13.40
CA GLN A 111 6.88 -13.34 13.88
C GLN A 111 5.96 -14.26 14.71
N HIS A 112 4.83 -13.75 15.21
CA HIS A 112 3.85 -14.50 16.00
C HIS A 112 2.71 -15.09 15.17
N TYR A 113 2.70 -14.91 13.85
CA TYR A 113 1.67 -15.44 12.97
C TYR A 113 2.06 -16.78 12.34
N GLN A 114 1.32 -17.84 12.66
CA GLN A 114 1.43 -19.12 11.94
C GLN A 114 0.53 -19.07 10.70
N SER A 115 1.13 -18.94 9.52
CA SER A 115 0.36 -18.89 8.28
C SER A 115 -0.24 -20.26 7.96
N LYS A 116 -1.50 -20.26 7.54
CA LYS A 116 -2.17 -21.46 7.01
C LYS A 116 -1.68 -21.84 5.62
N TYR A 117 -1.24 -20.84 4.86
CA TYR A 117 -0.77 -20.95 3.47
C TYR A 117 0.71 -20.57 3.39
N SER A 118 1.43 -21.07 2.39
CA SER A 118 2.87 -20.80 2.24
C SER A 118 3.18 -19.35 1.90
N HIS A 119 2.30 -18.67 1.16
CA HIS A 119 2.52 -17.30 0.69
C HIS A 119 1.42 -16.33 1.14
N GLN A 120 1.84 -15.07 1.27
CA GLN A 120 0.98 -13.97 1.66
C GLN A 120 1.33 -12.77 0.79
N TYR A 121 0.34 -12.23 0.08
CA TYR A 121 0.51 -11.12 -0.84
C TYR A 121 -0.38 -9.95 -0.50
N ARG A 122 0.09 -8.76 -0.82
CA ARG A 122 -0.69 -7.55 -0.80
C ARG A 122 -0.94 -7.07 -2.22
N PHE A 123 -2.19 -6.71 -2.51
CA PHE A 123 -2.61 -6.02 -3.72
C PHE A 123 -3.03 -4.59 -3.37
N SER A 124 -2.24 -3.60 -3.79
CA SER A 124 -2.47 -2.18 -3.49
C SER A 124 -2.02 -1.31 -4.66
N ASP A 125 -2.22 0.01 -4.56
CA ASP A 125 -1.49 0.96 -5.40
C ASP A 125 -0.14 1.31 -4.75
N PHE A 126 0.52 2.36 -5.27
CA PHE A 126 1.78 2.90 -4.74
C PHE A 126 1.58 4.12 -3.83
N SER A 127 0.37 4.34 -3.31
CA SER A 127 0.09 5.50 -2.48
C SER A 127 0.46 5.26 -1.03
N ALA A 128 1.21 6.22 -0.48
CA ALA A 128 1.60 6.26 0.92
C ALA A 128 1.00 7.49 1.62
N TYR A 129 1.04 7.48 2.97
CA TYR A 129 0.92 8.70 3.74
C TYR A 129 2.08 8.93 4.71
N LEU A 130 2.43 10.18 4.95
CA LEU A 130 3.39 10.57 5.98
C LEU A 130 2.67 11.29 7.12
N THR A 131 2.92 10.88 8.36
CA THR A 131 2.45 11.63 9.51
C THR A 131 3.26 12.93 9.63
N MET A 132 2.58 14.08 9.59
CA MET A 132 3.23 15.37 9.69
C MET A 132 3.72 15.64 11.10
N SER A 133 4.93 16.21 11.23
CA SER A 133 5.49 16.60 12.52
C SER A 133 4.60 17.62 13.26
N LEU A 134 4.55 17.51 14.60
CA LEU A 134 3.73 18.34 15.49
C LEU A 134 3.99 19.86 15.34
N GLN A 135 5.15 20.27 14.80
CA GLN A 135 5.53 21.68 14.63
C GLN A 135 4.74 22.42 13.54
N ILE A 136 4.13 21.71 12.60
CA ILE A 136 3.22 22.25 11.57
C ILE A 136 1.74 22.04 11.99
N GLY A 137 1.52 21.59 13.23
CA GLY A 137 0.22 21.35 13.84
C GLY A 137 -0.64 22.61 13.93
N LYS A 138 -1.85 22.59 13.34
CA LYS A 138 -2.90 23.55 13.76
C LYS A 138 -3.31 23.22 15.20
N VAL A 139 -3.40 24.24 16.05
CA VAL A 139 -3.83 24.11 17.46
C VAL A 139 -5.19 23.41 17.53
N GLY A 140 -5.29 22.32 18.30
CA GLY A 140 -6.53 21.56 18.52
C GLY A 140 -6.69 20.27 17.72
N LEU A 141 -5.66 19.81 16.99
CA LEU A 141 -5.65 18.52 16.27
C LEU A 141 -4.66 17.54 16.91
N LYS A 142 -4.94 16.23 16.80
CA LYS A 142 -4.06 15.17 17.32
C LYS A 142 -2.87 14.94 16.40
N SER A 143 -3.12 14.90 15.09
CA SER A 143 -2.08 14.77 14.05
C SER A 143 -2.64 15.15 12.67
N GLN A 144 -1.74 15.26 11.68
CA GLN A 144 -2.05 15.51 10.28
C GLN A 144 -1.31 14.46 9.44
N ARG A 145 -1.90 14.03 8.33
CA ARG A 145 -1.30 13.06 7.39
C ARG A 145 -1.25 13.65 5.99
N LEU A 146 -0.07 13.60 5.36
CA LEU A 146 0.11 13.87 3.93
C LEU A 146 -0.14 12.59 3.16
N GLU A 147 -1.25 12.46 2.46
CA GLU A 147 -1.60 11.30 1.65
C GLU A 147 -1.36 11.55 0.15
N GLY A 148 -1.10 10.47 -0.58
CA GLY A 148 -0.90 10.52 -2.03
C GLY A 148 0.55 10.71 -2.43
N ILE A 149 1.47 10.24 -1.60
CA ILE A 149 2.89 10.25 -1.93
C ILE A 149 3.17 8.93 -2.67
N PRO A 150 3.68 8.97 -3.93
CA PRO A 150 4.04 7.76 -4.64
C PRO A 150 5.33 7.17 -4.06
N ILE A 151 5.24 6.01 -3.43
CA ILE A 151 6.39 5.29 -2.86
C ILE A 151 6.53 3.93 -3.55
N PRO A 152 7.72 3.58 -4.09
CA PRO A 152 7.97 2.26 -4.66
C PRO A 152 8.14 1.22 -3.55
N HIS A 153 7.04 0.83 -2.90
CA HIS A 153 7.04 -0.08 -1.74
C HIS A 153 7.87 -1.36 -1.94
N HIS A 154 7.86 -1.93 -3.14
CA HIS A 154 8.67 -3.11 -3.49
C HIS A 154 10.19 -2.94 -3.35
N LEU A 155 10.70 -1.71 -3.34
CA LEU A 155 12.12 -1.41 -3.12
C LEU A 155 12.47 -1.26 -1.64
N LEU A 156 11.48 -1.21 -0.76
CA LEU A 156 11.64 -1.10 0.69
C LEU A 156 11.70 -2.50 1.30
N ARG A 157 12.70 -2.76 2.14
CA ARG A 157 12.90 -4.08 2.74
C ARG A 157 12.02 -4.29 3.96
N ASP A 158 11.87 -3.26 4.79
CA ASP A 158 11.33 -3.39 6.15
C ASP A 158 9.80 -3.18 6.23
N GLU A 159 9.09 -3.01 5.12
CA GLU A 159 7.62 -2.86 5.10
C GLU A 159 6.83 -4.15 5.38
N PHE A 160 7.49 -5.13 5.99
CA PHE A 160 6.98 -6.42 6.42
C PHE A 160 5.91 -6.38 7.53
N THR A 161 5.16 -5.29 7.74
CA THR A 161 4.27 -5.19 8.92
C THR A 161 2.90 -4.53 8.71
N GLY A 162 2.26 -4.67 7.53
CA GLY A 162 0.80 -4.44 7.42
C GLY A 162 0.27 -3.02 7.74
N SER A 163 1.15 -2.09 8.11
CA SER A 163 0.90 -0.66 8.31
C SER A 163 1.65 0.12 7.22
N TYR A 164 1.44 -0.30 5.97
CA TYR A 164 2.03 0.30 4.76
C TYR A 164 1.75 1.78 4.55
N TYR A 165 0.89 2.33 5.40
CA TYR A 165 0.47 3.68 5.24
C TYR A 165 1.06 4.60 6.30
N ASP A 166 1.52 4.13 7.49
CA ASP A 166 2.06 5.01 8.54
C ASP A 166 3.58 4.99 8.56
N TYR A 167 4.19 5.89 7.80
CA TYR A 167 5.63 6.12 7.88
C TYR A 167 5.93 6.95 9.14
N LEU A 168 6.27 6.25 10.22
CA LEU A 168 6.59 6.80 11.54
C LEU A 168 8.08 6.74 11.88
N GLU A 169 8.87 6.04 11.06
CA GLU A 169 10.31 5.83 11.28
C GLU A 169 11.09 6.91 10.54
N ASP A 170 12.19 7.36 11.15
CA ASP A 170 13.06 8.37 10.55
C ASP A 170 13.86 7.82 9.36
N GLU A 171 14.00 6.49 9.27
CA GLU A 171 14.82 5.77 8.30
C GLU A 171 14.24 4.40 7.94
N TYR A 172 14.33 4.02 6.66
CA TYR A 172 13.80 2.76 6.12
C TYR A 172 14.88 2.00 5.39
N VAL A 173 15.12 0.73 5.71
CA VAL A 173 16.07 -0.08 4.95
C VAL A 173 15.48 -0.41 3.58
N VAL A 174 16.30 -0.24 2.55
CA VAL A 174 15.93 -0.44 1.16
C VAL A 174 16.74 -1.56 0.55
N ASN A 175 16.13 -2.29 -0.38
CA ASN A 175 16.90 -3.16 -1.26
C ASN A 175 17.31 -2.41 -2.54
N GLY A 176 16.50 -1.42 -2.95
CA GLY A 176 16.70 -0.64 -4.17
C GLY A 176 17.74 0.48 -4.06
N SER A 177 18.38 0.78 -5.17
CA SER A 177 19.29 1.90 -5.41
C SER A 177 18.54 3.19 -5.76
N ILE A 178 19.23 4.34 -5.70
CA ILE A 178 18.66 5.62 -6.14
C ILE A 178 18.28 5.60 -7.62
N GLU A 179 18.99 4.83 -8.44
CA GLU A 179 18.66 4.58 -9.85
C GLU A 179 17.32 3.88 -10.00
N GLU A 180 17.05 2.82 -9.24
CA GLU A 180 15.77 2.09 -9.30
C GLU A 180 14.59 2.95 -8.83
N PHE A 181 14.79 3.78 -7.80
CA PHE A 181 13.78 4.77 -7.41
C PHE A 181 13.55 5.79 -8.53
N TYR A 182 14.62 6.31 -9.14
CA TYR A 182 14.50 7.27 -10.23
C TYR A 182 13.74 6.70 -11.44
N GLU A 183 14.04 5.46 -11.85
CA GLU A 183 13.33 4.75 -12.91
C GLU A 183 11.84 4.55 -12.58
N PHE A 184 11.53 4.21 -11.32
CA PHE A 184 10.13 4.14 -10.86
C PHE A 184 9.40 5.47 -11.05
N TYR A 185 9.99 6.60 -10.66
CA TYR A 185 9.30 7.89 -10.81
C TYR A 185 9.16 8.33 -12.26
N GLN A 186 10.13 8.01 -13.13
CA GLN A 186 9.99 8.23 -14.57
C GLN A 186 8.82 7.40 -15.14
N MET A 187 8.73 6.12 -14.77
CA MET A 187 7.61 5.25 -15.15
C MET A 187 6.28 5.80 -14.61
N PHE A 188 6.23 6.19 -13.35
CA PHE A 188 5.05 6.77 -12.70
C PHE A 188 4.54 7.99 -13.48
N GLN A 189 5.42 8.93 -13.81
CA GLN A 189 5.08 10.12 -14.58
C GLN A 189 4.56 9.79 -15.99
N ASN A 190 5.09 8.74 -16.63
CA ASN A 190 4.61 8.31 -17.95
C ASN A 190 3.16 7.79 -17.90
N TYR A 191 2.78 7.11 -16.83
CA TYR A 191 1.42 6.57 -16.67
C TYR A 191 0.42 7.60 -16.14
N TYR A 192 0.89 8.54 -15.32
CA TYR A 192 0.11 9.61 -14.71
C TYR A 192 0.51 10.97 -15.27
N SER A 193 0.44 11.12 -16.60
CA SER A 193 0.94 12.29 -17.33
C SER A 193 0.30 13.62 -16.92
N GLU A 194 -0.89 13.58 -16.31
CA GLU A 194 -1.56 14.74 -15.74
C GLU A 194 -0.85 15.29 -14.49
N TYR A 195 0.00 14.50 -13.83
CA TYR A 195 0.83 14.92 -12.71
C TYR A 195 2.11 15.57 -13.25
N SER A 196 2.19 16.90 -13.14
CA SER A 196 3.36 17.68 -13.53
C SER A 196 4.46 17.67 -12.45
N ILE A 197 4.93 16.47 -12.09
CA ILE A 197 6.01 16.28 -11.12
C ILE A 197 7.34 16.50 -11.84
N ASN A 198 8.20 17.37 -11.31
CA ASN A 198 9.58 17.46 -11.80
C ASN A 198 10.47 16.57 -10.93
N ILE A 199 11.20 15.65 -11.56
CA ILE A 199 12.05 14.68 -10.88
C ILE A 199 13.50 15.09 -11.06
N GLU A 200 14.19 15.42 -9.96
CA GLU A 200 15.61 15.79 -9.95
C GLU A 200 16.40 14.80 -9.10
N LYS A 201 17.55 14.36 -9.61
CA LYS A 201 18.49 13.49 -8.90
C LYS A 201 19.77 14.26 -8.60
N GLU A 202 20.14 14.36 -7.33
CA GLU A 202 21.34 15.05 -6.83
C GLU A 202 22.14 14.10 -5.94
N ASP A 203 23.32 13.65 -6.36
CA ASP A 203 24.22 12.72 -5.64
C ASP A 203 23.50 11.55 -4.91
N ASN A 204 23.07 11.76 -3.67
CA ASN A 204 22.40 10.81 -2.80
C ASN A 204 20.95 11.19 -2.46
N THR A 205 20.33 12.10 -3.21
CA THR A 205 18.98 12.62 -2.98
C THR A 205 18.17 12.56 -4.26
N LEU A 206 16.93 12.10 -4.14
CA LEU A 206 15.93 12.21 -5.19
C LEU A 206 14.85 13.20 -4.76
N ILE A 207 14.53 14.17 -5.62
CA ILE A 207 13.63 15.28 -5.32
C ILE A 207 12.45 15.24 -6.30
N LEU A 208 11.24 15.14 -5.76
CA LEU A 208 9.99 15.30 -6.49
C LEU A 208 9.44 16.71 -6.21
N LYS A 209 9.43 17.58 -7.22
CA LYS A 209 8.88 18.93 -7.09
C LYS A 209 7.47 18.99 -7.63
N ASN A 210 6.66 19.90 -7.06
CA ASN A 210 5.26 20.10 -7.43
C ASN A 210 4.42 18.83 -7.25
N LEU A 211 4.60 18.13 -6.13
CA LEU A 211 3.87 16.89 -5.85
C LEU A 211 2.51 17.24 -5.20
N PRO A 212 1.36 16.99 -5.86
CA PRO A 212 0.06 17.22 -5.25
C PRO A 212 -0.23 16.14 -4.21
N VAL A 213 -0.66 16.57 -3.01
CA VAL A 213 -0.99 15.68 -1.89
C VAL A 213 -2.24 16.18 -1.17
N ASN A 214 -2.89 15.27 -0.43
CA ASN A 214 -4.01 15.59 0.45
C ASN A 214 -3.54 15.64 1.90
N ILE A 215 -3.91 16.67 2.65
CA ILE A 215 -3.82 16.67 4.11
C ILE A 215 -5.13 16.10 4.67
N LYS A 216 -5.02 15.01 5.41
CA LYS A 216 -6.08 14.53 6.30
C LYS A 216 -5.79 14.91 7.73
N TYR A 217 -6.83 15.34 8.43
CA TYR A 217 -6.75 15.78 9.81
C TYR A 217 -7.25 14.69 10.76
N ILE A 218 -6.50 14.43 11.83
CA ILE A 218 -6.94 13.51 12.89
C ILE A 218 -7.32 14.35 14.10
N ASN A 219 -8.59 14.22 14.50
CA ASN A 219 -9.14 14.96 15.63
C ASN A 219 -8.57 14.44 16.97
N PRO A 220 -8.74 15.18 18.08
CA PRO A 220 -8.25 14.76 19.41
C PRO A 220 -8.69 13.36 19.82
N GLU A 221 -9.89 12.93 19.42
CA GLU A 221 -10.44 11.60 19.71
C GLU A 221 -9.79 10.47 18.88
N GLY A 222 -8.94 10.81 17.90
CA GLY A 222 -8.26 9.85 17.02
C GLY A 222 -9.06 9.48 15.78
N ASN A 223 -10.18 10.14 15.51
CA ASN A 223 -10.96 9.96 14.30
C ASN A 223 -10.44 10.84 13.18
N ILE A 224 -10.53 10.34 11.94
CA ILE A 224 -10.25 11.11 10.74
C ILE A 224 -11.37 12.14 10.57
N ASP A 225 -11.03 13.43 10.59
CA ASP A 225 -11.95 14.51 10.21
C ASP A 225 -12.19 14.42 8.69
N HIS A 226 -13.43 14.61 8.26
CA HIS A 226 -13.82 14.55 6.86
C HIS A 226 -13.25 15.70 6.01
N LYS A 227 -12.61 16.69 6.66
CA LYS A 227 -11.89 17.76 5.97
C LYS A 227 -10.65 17.20 5.28
N ILE A 228 -10.61 17.34 3.96
CA ILE A 228 -9.46 17.07 3.12
C ILE A 228 -8.99 18.42 2.57
N GLU A 229 -7.70 18.74 2.77
CA GLU A 229 -7.08 19.93 2.19
C GLU A 229 -6.08 19.52 1.12
N GLN A 230 -6.24 20.02 -0.10
CA GLN A 230 -5.31 19.76 -1.19
C GLN A 230 -4.17 20.77 -1.13
N ILE A 231 -2.93 20.29 -1.09
CA ILE A 231 -1.75 21.13 -1.17
C ILE A 231 -0.80 20.63 -2.26
N LEU A 232 0.11 21.51 -2.67
CA LEU A 232 1.23 21.15 -3.53
C LEU A 232 2.50 21.20 -2.69
N LEU A 233 3.17 20.06 -2.53
CA LEU A 233 4.51 20.05 -1.94
C LEU A 233 5.47 20.72 -2.92
N LYS A 234 6.20 21.71 -2.41
CA LYS A 234 7.27 22.35 -3.18
C LYS A 234 8.33 21.31 -3.53
N GLU A 235 8.71 20.51 -2.53
CA GLU A 235 9.67 19.43 -2.65
C GLU A 235 9.26 18.26 -1.74
N PHE A 236 9.34 17.06 -2.28
CA PHE A 236 9.41 15.80 -1.55
C PHE A 236 10.78 15.18 -1.81
N ARG A 237 11.53 14.88 -0.76
CA ARG A 237 12.94 14.46 -0.83
C ARG A 237 13.08 13.05 -0.27
N ILE A 238 13.78 12.22 -1.02
CA ILE A 238 14.15 10.86 -0.66
C ILE A 238 15.66 10.85 -0.55
N ASN A 239 16.18 10.76 0.67
CA ASN A 239 17.61 10.88 0.95
C ASN A 239 18.17 9.48 1.19
N PHE A 240 19.15 9.09 0.38
CA PHE A 240 19.81 7.80 0.45
C PHE A 240 21.07 7.93 1.30
N SER A 241 21.25 6.96 2.21
CA SER A 241 22.43 6.88 3.07
C SER A 241 22.70 5.45 3.48
N LYS A 242 23.66 5.26 4.39
CA LYS A 242 23.88 3.99 5.09
C LYS A 242 23.66 4.21 6.58
N ASN A 243 22.94 3.30 7.22
CA ASN A 243 22.79 3.30 8.68
C ASN A 243 24.06 2.78 9.38
N ASP A 244 24.03 2.73 10.71
CA ASP A 244 25.14 2.27 11.56
C ASP A 244 25.55 0.81 11.27
N ASN A 245 24.64 -0.01 10.74
CA ASN A 245 24.89 -1.39 10.32
C ASN A 245 25.41 -1.50 8.88
N SER A 246 25.73 -0.37 8.23
CA SER A 246 26.13 -0.27 6.82
C SER A 246 25.06 -0.73 5.82
N GLU A 247 23.80 -0.78 6.24
CA GLU A 247 22.68 -1.11 5.37
C GLU A 247 22.22 0.14 4.62
N PRO A 248 21.87 0.03 3.33
CA PRO A 248 21.32 1.14 2.57
C PRO A 248 19.95 1.53 3.12
N VAL A 249 19.76 2.80 3.44
CA VAL A 249 18.49 3.31 3.96
C VAL A 249 18.02 4.53 3.18
N VAL A 250 16.73 4.80 3.26
CA VAL A 250 16.12 6.05 2.80
C VAL A 250 15.44 6.78 3.94
N THR A 251 15.49 8.11 3.89
CA THR A 251 14.67 8.98 4.75
C THR A 251 13.80 9.88 3.88
N PHE A 252 12.59 10.16 4.34
CA PHE A 252 11.64 11.00 3.64
C PHE A 252 11.55 12.38 4.31
N SER A 253 11.64 13.44 3.52
CA SER A 253 11.39 14.79 4.01
C SER A 253 10.64 15.62 2.98
N TYR A 254 10.00 16.70 3.41
CA TYR A 254 9.15 17.50 2.54
C TYR A 254 9.19 18.99 2.91
N ILE A 255 8.91 19.84 1.92
CA ILE A 255 8.78 21.28 2.07
C ILE A 255 7.40 21.70 1.60
N ILE A 256 6.63 22.27 2.52
CA ILE A 256 5.34 22.93 2.26
C ILE A 256 5.61 24.43 2.06
N THR A 257 4.93 25.04 1.11
CA THR A 257 4.97 26.50 0.88
C THR A 257 3.90 27.22 1.65
#